data_AF-Q8GBK1-F1
#
_entry.id   AF-Q8GBK1-F1
#
_cell.length_a   1.000
_cell.length_b   1.000
_cell.length_c   1.000
_cell.angle_alpha   90.00
_cell.angle_beta   90.00
_cell.angle_gamma   90.00
#
_symmetry.space_group_name_H-M   'P 1'
#
loop_
_entity.id
_entity.type
_entity.pdbx_description
1 polymer ?
#
loop_
_entity_poly.entity_id
_entity_poly.type
_entity_poly.pdbx_seq_one_letter_code
_entity_poly.pdbx_strand_id
1 'polypeptide(L)'
;WRQSQLEYTWLRSISGEHTDFWAITQDGLDWAMEASGLEDPDLRERLLALYWKLSAYPEVPAILARLKAAGMTCAILSNGSPAMLEGAVESAGLHGYLDGLLSVESVGIFKPHKKVYDLVGAEFACIPEQVLFVSSNTWE
;
A
#
# COMPACT_ATOMS: atom_id res chain seq x y z
N TRP A 1 -10.45 1.32 -12.68
CA TRP A 1 -9.57 0.45 -11.88
C TRP A 1 -9.21 1.06 -10.53
N ARG A 2 -8.34 2.09 -10.44
CA ARG A 2 -7.90 2.63 -9.14
C ARG A 2 -9.05 3.09 -8.24
N GLN A 3 -10.05 3.76 -8.81
CA GLN A 3 -11.25 4.17 -8.07
C GLN A 3 -11.98 2.96 -7.46
N SER A 4 -12.34 1.96 -8.28
CA SER A 4 -13.03 0.73 -7.85
C SER A 4 -12.23 -0.04 -6.80
N GLN A 5 -10.91 -0.13 -6.97
CA GLN A 5 -10.01 -0.73 -5.99
C GLN A 5 -10.11 -0.05 -4.62
N LEU A 6 -10.09 1.29 -4.56
CA LEU A 6 -10.26 2.03 -3.30
C LEU A 6 -11.67 1.86 -2.72
N GLU A 7 -12.70 1.98 -3.54
CA GLU A 7 -14.09 1.81 -3.11
C GLU A 7 -14.31 0.42 -2.49
N TYR A 8 -13.73 -0.63 -3.08
CA TYR A 8 -13.81 -1.99 -2.55
C TYR A 8 -13.11 -2.14 -1.20
N THR A 9 -12.00 -1.44 -0.95
CA THR A 9 -11.38 -1.45 0.39
C THR A 9 -12.32 -0.88 1.45
N TRP A 10 -13.04 0.21 1.13
CA TRP A 10 -13.96 0.84 2.08
C TRP A 10 -15.21 -0.01 2.29
N LEU A 11 -15.82 -0.52 1.21
CA LEU A 11 -17.00 -1.39 1.29
C LEU A 11 -16.73 -2.64 2.12
N ARG A 12 -15.61 -3.33 1.84
CA ARG A 12 -15.23 -4.53 2.61
C ARG A 12 -14.91 -4.23 4.07
N SER A 13 -14.31 -3.07 4.35
CA SER A 13 -14.05 -2.65 5.74
C SER A 13 -15.35 -2.35 6.50
N ILE A 14 -16.33 -1.74 5.84
CA ILE A 14 -17.64 -1.41 6.43
C ILE A 14 -18.51 -2.67 6.58
N SER A 15 -18.46 -3.61 5.63
CA SER A 15 -19.20 -4.87 5.71
C SER A 15 -18.57 -5.91 6.65
N GLY A 16 -17.31 -5.72 7.06
CA GLY A 16 -16.56 -6.69 7.86
C GLY A 16 -16.07 -7.90 7.07
N GLU A 17 -16.05 -7.81 5.74
CA GLU A 17 -15.67 -8.90 4.83
C GLU A 17 -14.28 -8.65 4.23
N HIS A 18 -13.29 -8.61 5.11
CA HIS A 18 -11.89 -8.39 4.71
C HIS A 18 -11.41 -9.49 3.75
N THR A 19 -10.60 -9.08 2.78
CA THR A 19 -9.80 -9.93 1.91
C THR A 19 -8.47 -9.22 1.67
N ASP A 20 -7.45 -9.91 1.17
CA ASP A 20 -6.17 -9.29 0.89
C ASP A 20 -6.29 -8.22 -0.23
N PHE A 21 -5.35 -7.27 -0.24
CA PHE A 21 -5.38 -6.17 -1.20
C PHE A 21 -5.10 -6.60 -2.64
N TRP A 22 -4.48 -7.77 -2.84
CA TRP A 22 -4.22 -8.30 -4.17
C TRP A 22 -5.51 -8.81 -4.82
N ALA A 23 -6.39 -9.49 -4.06
CA ALA A 23 -7.73 -9.85 -4.48
C ALA A 23 -8.54 -8.59 -4.86
N ILE A 24 -8.52 -7.53 -4.03
CA ILE A 24 -9.19 -6.26 -4.36
C ILE A 24 -8.62 -5.62 -5.63
N THR A 25 -7.31 -5.74 -5.84
CA THR A 25 -6.64 -5.23 -7.04
C THR A 25 -7.14 -5.96 -8.29
N GLN A 26 -7.30 -7.28 -8.22
CA GLN A 26 -7.87 -8.09 -9.30
C GLN A 26 -9.34 -7.77 -9.53
N ASP A 27 -10.17 -7.80 -8.48
CA ASP A 27 -11.60 -7.48 -8.55
C ASP A 27 -11.84 -6.09 -9.18
N GLY A 28 -11.07 -5.09 -8.76
CA GLY A 28 -11.17 -3.73 -9.28
C GLY A 28 -10.66 -3.57 -10.72
N LEU A 29 -9.76 -4.45 -11.19
CA LEU A 29 -9.36 -4.49 -12.59
C LEU A 29 -10.47 -5.13 -13.43
N ASP A 30 -10.97 -6.27 -12.98
CA ASP A 30 -12.00 -7.05 -13.68
C ASP A 30 -13.25 -6.20 -13.90
N TRP A 31 -13.71 -5.50 -12.85
CA TRP A 31 -14.80 -4.54 -12.97
C TRP A 31 -14.51 -3.42 -13.98
N ALA A 32 -13.29 -2.88 -13.99
CA ALA A 32 -12.94 -1.77 -14.86
C ALA A 32 -12.82 -2.19 -16.34
N MET A 33 -12.36 -3.41 -16.59
CA MET A 33 -12.31 -4.00 -17.91
C MET A 33 -13.73 -4.26 -18.45
N GLU A 34 -14.59 -4.88 -17.64
CA GLU A 34 -16.01 -5.09 -17.97
C GLU A 34 -16.72 -3.76 -18.27
N ALA A 35 -16.58 -2.76 -17.40
CA ALA A 35 -17.16 -1.43 -17.59
C ALA A 35 -16.63 -0.70 -18.84
N SER A 36 -15.46 -1.10 -19.34
CA SER A 36 -14.86 -0.56 -20.57
C SER A 36 -15.15 -1.42 -21.81
N GLY A 37 -15.89 -2.53 -21.66
CA GLY A 37 -16.16 -3.49 -22.75
C GLY A 37 -14.92 -4.24 -23.22
N LEU A 38 -13.94 -4.46 -22.34
CA LEU A 38 -12.68 -5.16 -22.64
C LEU A 38 -12.73 -6.59 -22.10
N GLU A 39 -12.61 -7.57 -23.00
CA GLU A 39 -12.48 -9.00 -22.67
C GLU A 39 -11.15 -9.52 -23.26
N ASP A 40 -10.04 -9.15 -22.61
CA ASP A 40 -8.68 -9.49 -23.07
C ASP A 40 -7.84 -10.03 -21.89
N PRO A 41 -7.69 -11.37 -21.78
CA PRO A 41 -6.90 -11.99 -20.72
C PRO A 41 -5.42 -11.59 -20.72
N ASP A 42 -4.81 -11.36 -21.89
CA ASP A 42 -3.40 -10.99 -22.00
C ASP A 42 -3.19 -9.54 -21.51
N LEU A 43 -4.14 -8.65 -21.84
CA LEU A 43 -4.15 -7.28 -21.30
C LEU A 43 -4.32 -7.31 -19.78
N ARG A 44 -5.25 -8.12 -19.26
CA ARG A 44 -5.47 -8.28 -17.81
C ARG A 44 -4.18 -8.67 -17.10
N GLU A 45 -3.51 -9.72 -17.59
CA GLU A 45 -2.26 -10.20 -17.01
C GLU A 45 -1.16 -9.13 -17.04
N ARG A 46 -0.99 -8.45 -18.17
CA ARG A 46 -0.01 -7.37 -18.31
C ARG A 46 -0.28 -6.22 -17.35
N LEU A 47 -1.53 -5.82 -17.18
CA LEU A 47 -1.93 -4.76 -16.25
C LEU A 47 -1.65 -5.16 -14.80
N LEU A 48 -1.99 -6.38 -14.39
CA LEU A 48 -1.69 -6.90 -13.06
C LEU A 48 -0.17 -6.99 -12.81
N ALA A 49 0.61 -7.39 -13.81
CA ALA A 49 2.06 -7.44 -13.71
C ALA A 49 2.70 -6.06 -13.45
N LEU A 50 2.08 -4.97 -13.91
CA LEU A 50 2.58 -3.61 -13.64
C LEU A 50 2.46 -3.22 -12.16
N TYR A 51 1.47 -3.74 -11.43
CA TYR A 51 1.32 -3.46 -9.99
C TYR A 51 2.49 -3.99 -9.15
N TRP A 52 3.12 -5.08 -9.60
CA TRP A 52 4.31 -5.65 -8.94
C TRP A 52 5.59 -4.87 -9.23
N LYS A 53 5.60 -4.01 -10.25
CA LYS A 53 6.79 -3.30 -10.74
C LYS A 53 6.68 -1.79 -10.58
N LEU A 54 5.87 -1.32 -9.62
CA LEU A 54 5.71 0.10 -9.34
C LEU A 54 7.05 0.66 -8.84
N SER A 55 7.71 1.43 -9.70
CA SER A 55 8.94 2.12 -9.35
C SER A 55 8.66 3.21 -8.33
N ALA A 56 9.55 3.40 -7.37
CA ALA A 56 9.52 4.59 -6.52
C ALA A 56 9.75 5.84 -7.36
N TYR A 57 9.23 6.98 -6.89
CA TYR A 57 9.57 8.28 -7.48
C TYR A 57 11.09 8.51 -7.39
N PRO A 58 11.72 9.13 -8.41
CA PRO A 58 13.18 9.24 -8.52
C PRO A 58 13.87 9.87 -7.30
N GLU A 59 13.18 10.76 -6.60
CA GLU A 59 13.68 11.47 -5.42
C GLU A 59 13.62 10.64 -4.12
N VAL A 60 12.81 9.58 -4.08
CA VAL A 60 12.51 8.82 -2.85
C VAL A 60 13.78 8.23 -2.22
N PRO A 61 14.68 7.54 -2.95
CA PRO A 61 15.90 6.99 -2.35
C PRO A 61 16.77 8.06 -1.70
N ALA A 62 16.92 9.22 -2.34
CA ALA A 62 17.73 10.32 -1.82
C ALA A 62 17.11 10.95 -0.57
N ILE A 63 15.78 11.08 -0.52
CA ILE A 63 15.06 11.60 0.65
C ILE A 63 15.19 10.64 1.83
N LEU A 64 14.92 9.35 1.62
CA LEU A 64 15.01 8.36 2.70
C LEU A 64 16.45 8.21 3.24
N ALA A 65 17.46 8.26 2.36
CA ALA A 65 18.85 8.29 2.78
C ALA A 65 19.17 9.47 3.71
N ARG A 66 18.66 10.67 3.39
CA ARG A 66 18.84 11.86 4.22
C ARG A 66 18.12 11.75 5.57
N LEU A 67 16.91 11.20 5.58
CA LEU A 67 16.14 10.98 6.81
C LEU A 67 16.86 9.98 7.73
N LYS A 68 17.33 8.85 7.19
CA LYS A 68 18.14 7.89 7.94
C LYS A 68 19.44 8.50 8.47
N ALA A 69 20.17 9.26 7.66
CA ALA A 69 21.38 9.96 8.09
C ALA A 69 21.11 10.98 9.23
N ALA A 70 19.89 11.51 9.31
CA ALA A 70 19.43 12.38 10.40
C ALA A 70 18.93 11.60 11.63
N GLY A 71 19.02 10.27 11.64
CA GLY A 71 18.58 9.43 12.75
C GLY A 71 17.08 9.19 12.83
N MET A 72 16.33 9.43 11.74
CA MET A 72 14.89 9.19 11.68
C MET A 72 14.59 7.75 11.30
N THR A 73 13.69 7.12 12.04
CA THR A 73 13.07 5.85 11.66
C THR A 73 12.15 6.07 10.47
N CYS A 74 12.33 5.30 9.40
CA CYS A 74 11.53 5.41 8.17
C CYS A 74 10.76 4.11 7.94
N ALA A 75 9.45 4.18 7.71
CA ALA A 75 8.64 2.98 7.50
C ALA A 75 7.55 3.22 6.45
N ILE A 76 7.03 2.12 5.88
CA ILE A 76 5.83 2.14 5.04
C ILE A 76 4.66 1.62 5.87
N LEU A 77 3.53 2.32 5.81
CA LEU A 77 2.22 1.81 6.22
C LEU A 77 1.32 1.78 4.99
N SER A 78 0.85 0.62 4.56
CA SER A 78 0.15 0.48 3.26
C SER A 78 -0.97 -0.54 3.30
N ASN A 79 -2.03 -0.28 2.52
CA ASN A 79 -3.09 -1.24 2.26
C ASN A 79 -2.59 -2.49 1.53
N GLY A 80 -1.46 -2.43 0.81
CA GLY A 80 -0.91 -3.58 0.09
C GLY A 80 -0.66 -4.78 0.99
N SER A 81 -0.76 -6.00 0.43
CA SER A 81 -0.38 -7.23 1.14
C SER A 81 1.13 -7.25 1.41
N PRO A 82 1.62 -8.01 2.41
CA PRO A 82 3.04 -8.11 2.70
C PRO A 82 3.90 -8.41 1.46
N ALA A 83 3.45 -9.34 0.61
CA ALA A 83 4.15 -9.67 -0.64
C ALA A 83 4.23 -8.47 -1.60
N MET A 84 3.16 -7.67 -1.72
CA MET A 84 3.16 -6.48 -2.57
C MET A 84 4.11 -5.40 -2.05
N LEU A 85 4.16 -5.19 -0.73
CA LEU A 85 5.09 -4.23 -0.12
C LEU A 85 6.54 -4.68 -0.36
N GLU A 86 6.83 -5.95 -0.12
CA GLU A 86 8.17 -6.51 -0.33
C GLU A 86 8.62 -6.35 -1.78
N GLY A 87 7.79 -6.76 -2.75
CA GLY A 87 8.11 -6.61 -4.17
C GLY A 87 8.30 -5.15 -4.62
N ALA A 88 7.51 -4.22 -4.07
CA ALA A 88 7.67 -2.80 -4.35
C ALA A 88 8.98 -2.23 -3.78
N VAL A 89 9.36 -2.65 -2.57
CA VAL A 89 10.61 -2.23 -1.91
C VAL A 89 11.83 -2.84 -2.60
N GLU A 90 11.76 -4.11 -2.98
CA GLU A 90 12.82 -4.80 -3.71
C GLU A 90 13.06 -4.15 -5.08
N SER A 91 12.00 -3.99 -5.87
CA SER A 91 12.08 -3.39 -7.21
C SER A 91 12.53 -1.93 -7.20
N ALA A 92 12.24 -1.20 -6.12
CA ALA A 92 12.70 0.18 -5.92
C ALA A 92 14.08 0.29 -5.23
N GLY A 93 14.68 -0.82 -4.79
CA GLY A 93 15.97 -0.83 -4.09
C GLY A 93 15.94 -0.14 -2.73
N LEU A 94 14.84 -0.25 -1.99
CA LEU A 94 14.58 0.52 -0.77
C LEU A 94 14.87 -0.20 0.56
N HIS A 95 15.25 -1.49 0.55
CA HIS A 95 15.44 -2.28 1.78
C HIS A 95 16.40 -1.64 2.80
N GLY A 96 17.47 -1.00 2.35
CA GLY A 96 18.43 -0.35 3.25
C GLY A 96 17.89 0.91 3.93
N TYR A 97 16.81 1.50 3.41
CA TYR A 97 16.30 2.79 3.83
C TYR A 97 15.06 2.74 4.71
N LEU A 98 14.45 1.56 4.85
CA LEU A 98 13.21 1.36 5.62
C LEU A 98 13.50 0.45 6.81
N ASP A 99 12.92 0.80 7.95
CA ASP A 99 13.03 0.10 9.24
C ASP A 99 11.77 -0.74 9.53
N GLY A 100 10.70 -0.59 8.74
CA GLY A 100 9.52 -1.44 8.83
C GLY A 100 8.59 -1.32 7.61
N LEU A 101 7.94 -2.44 7.28
CA LEU A 101 6.95 -2.58 6.21
C LEU A 101 5.63 -3.06 6.81
N LEU A 102 4.75 -2.11 7.14
CA LEU A 102 3.50 -2.37 7.83
C LEU A 102 2.36 -2.51 6.83
N SER A 103 1.91 -3.76 6.65
CA SER A 103 0.68 -4.06 5.91
C SER A 103 -0.54 -4.05 6.82
N VAL A 104 -1.64 -3.50 6.31
CA VAL A 104 -2.95 -3.56 6.99
C VAL A 104 -3.50 -4.97 7.13
N GLU A 105 -2.98 -5.94 6.38
CA GLU A 105 -3.41 -7.34 6.41
C GLU A 105 -3.30 -7.92 7.83
N SER A 106 -2.31 -7.47 8.62
CA SER A 106 -2.12 -7.88 10.01
C SER A 106 -3.29 -7.50 10.95
N VAL A 107 -4.10 -6.50 10.59
CA VAL A 107 -5.25 -6.03 11.38
C VAL A 107 -6.58 -6.28 10.69
N GLY A 108 -6.58 -6.90 9.50
CA GLY A 108 -7.77 -7.32 8.77
C GLY A 108 -8.74 -6.17 8.45
N ILE A 109 -8.24 -4.94 8.26
CA ILE A 109 -9.06 -3.78 7.94
C ILE A 109 -8.25 -2.73 7.18
N PHE A 110 -8.87 -2.06 6.20
CA PHE A 110 -8.16 -1.07 5.38
C PHE A 110 -8.17 0.33 5.99
N LYS A 111 -7.24 1.16 5.53
CA LYS A 111 -7.30 2.61 5.77
C LYS A 111 -8.63 3.21 5.27
N PRO A 112 -9.15 4.29 5.91
CA PRO A 112 -8.54 5.07 6.98
C PRO A 112 -8.94 4.60 8.40
N HIS A 113 -9.21 3.30 8.61
CA HIS A 113 -9.59 2.83 9.93
C HIS A 113 -8.45 3.00 10.95
N LYS A 114 -8.75 3.58 12.13
CA LYS A 114 -7.75 3.92 13.18
C LYS A 114 -6.78 2.77 13.52
N LYS A 115 -7.29 1.53 13.63
CA LYS A 115 -6.48 0.31 13.92
C LYS A 115 -5.28 0.15 13.00
N VAL A 116 -5.37 0.61 11.75
CA VAL A 116 -4.24 0.56 10.81
C VAL A 116 -3.10 1.45 11.28
N TYR A 117 -3.39 2.65 11.73
CA TYR A 117 -2.37 3.61 12.19
C TYR A 117 -1.78 3.20 13.54
N ASP A 118 -2.55 2.48 14.36
CA ASP A 118 -2.08 1.91 15.63
C ASP A 118 -0.93 0.89 15.43
N LEU A 119 -0.78 0.33 14.22
CA LEU A 119 0.37 -0.51 13.85
C LEU A 119 1.71 0.21 14.02
N VAL A 120 1.77 1.52 13.76
CA VAL A 120 3.01 2.30 13.85
C VAL A 120 3.49 2.37 15.30
N GLY A 121 2.58 2.66 16.23
CA GLY A 121 2.90 2.69 17.66
C GLY A 121 3.25 1.31 18.20
N ALA A 122 2.58 0.25 17.71
CA ALA A 122 2.89 -1.12 18.08
C ALA A 122 4.29 -1.57 17.63
N GLU A 123 4.70 -1.21 16.40
CA GLU A 123 6.00 -1.58 15.84
C GLU A 123 7.15 -0.80 16.48
N PHE A 124 7.01 0.52 16.58
CA PHE A 124 8.13 1.42 16.94
C PHE A 124 8.10 1.92 18.37
N ALA A 125 7.13 1.47 19.18
CA ALA A 125 6.93 1.91 20.56
C ALA A 125 6.88 3.45 20.71
N CYS A 126 6.26 4.13 19.75
CA CYS A 126 6.14 5.59 19.71
C CYS A 126 4.69 6.05 19.91
N ILE A 127 4.52 7.33 20.28
CA ILE A 127 3.21 7.98 20.36
C ILE A 127 2.91 8.75 19.05
N PRO A 128 1.63 8.99 18.70
CA PRO A 128 1.26 9.67 17.46
C PRO A 128 1.94 11.03 17.24
N GLU A 129 2.20 11.79 18.31
CA GLU A 129 2.85 13.11 18.26
C GLU A 129 4.32 13.04 17.79
N GLN A 130 4.92 11.84 17.78
CA GLN A 130 6.28 11.60 17.29
C GLN A 130 6.30 11.13 15.83
N VAL A 131 5.14 10.95 15.20
CA VAL A 131 5.01 10.40 13.85
C VAL A 131 4.67 11.51 12.86
N LEU A 132 5.54 11.70 11.86
CA LEU A 132 5.20 12.44 10.66
C LEU A 132 4.64 11.46 9.62
N PHE A 133 3.32 11.51 9.41
CA PHE A 133 2.67 10.71 8.37
C PHE A 133 2.65 11.48 7.05
N VAL A 134 3.04 10.81 5.96
CA VAL A 134 3.14 11.42 4.62
C VAL A 134 2.28 10.60 3.65
N SER A 135 1.33 11.26 2.98
CA SER A 135 0.55 10.66 1.91
C SER A 135 0.23 11.67 0.81
N SER A 136 0.14 11.18 -0.42
CA SER A 136 -0.42 11.93 -1.55
C SER A 136 -1.93 11.69 -1.71
N ASN A 137 -2.54 10.84 -0.88
CA ASN A 137 -3.97 10.53 -0.90
C ASN A 137 -4.66 11.34 0.20
N THR A 138 -5.58 12.24 -0.17
CA THR A 138 -6.25 13.15 0.79
C THR A 138 -7.18 12.44 1.79
N TRP A 139 -7.53 11.19 1.52
CA TRP A 139 -8.38 10.37 2.39
C TRP A 139 -7.57 9.53 3.39
N GLU A 140 -6.23 9.48 3.26
CA GLU A 140 -5.34 8.80 4.20
C GLU A 140 -4.92 9.68 5.38
#